data_AF-A0A644XY63-F1
#
_entry.id   AF-A0A644XY63-F1
#
_cell.length_a   1.000
_cell.length_b   1.000
_cell.length_c   1.000
_cell.angle_alpha   90.00
_cell.angle_beta   90.00
_cell.angle_gamma   90.00
#
_symmetry.space_group_name_H-M   'P 1'
#
loop_
_entity.id
_entity.type
_entity.pdbx_description
1 polymer ?
#
loop_
_entity_poly.entity_id
_entity_poly.type
_entity_poly.pdbx_seq_one_letter_code
_entity_poly.pdbx_strand_id
1 'polypeptide(L)'
;MDDRMISKNRVVYADVLKIFASFSVVFLHVAAGGWGSADIVSYEWKVFNIYDSMLRFGVPVFVMASGMFLLRPVKNISIGDIYKKYIPRIVICFLSWSFLYAIYPVVSGKMQFEQEKFLREFIFGHYHMWYLYMIVGLYIITPILRKIVQDKKSSEYFIILSVVFAFVLPFAAKVFQLKDFEMFVRKFEVSMVLGYSGYFVLGYYMDTYELKSAARKIIYAAGIIGVAATAVFTSMTSLKSGKADGMFYSYLSPNVLVCSMAVFVFFRYSVSKINFGTKSLRAAGVLSACSFRIYLVHDFFNMFLYEWGISAMNYNPAISVPVIAALVFAMSFITSYIIGKIPFLNKIL
;
A
#
# COMPACT_ATOMS: atom_id res chain seq x y z
N MET A 1 -25.28 -20.91 -9.65
CA MET A 1 -24.48 -19.88 -8.95
C MET A 1 -25.34 -18.63 -8.92
N ASP A 2 -26.00 -18.37 -7.80
CA ASP A 2 -27.17 -17.49 -7.67
C ASP A 2 -26.82 -16.01 -7.98
N ASP A 3 -27.61 -15.36 -8.83
CA ASP A 3 -27.46 -13.95 -9.26
C ASP A 3 -27.72 -12.92 -8.13
N ARG A 4 -27.86 -13.41 -6.89
CA ARG A 4 -28.11 -12.61 -5.67
C ARG A 4 -26.87 -12.04 -4.98
N MET A 5 -25.67 -12.14 -5.58
CA MET A 5 -24.42 -11.60 -4.99
C MET A 5 -23.88 -10.31 -5.63
N ILE A 6 -24.66 -9.63 -6.46
CA ILE A 6 -24.42 -8.21 -6.73
C ILE A 6 -25.07 -7.45 -5.57
N SER A 7 -24.34 -7.26 -4.47
CA SER A 7 -24.88 -6.55 -3.31
C SER A 7 -25.30 -5.13 -3.74
N LYS A 8 -26.53 -4.73 -3.36
CA LYS A 8 -27.12 -3.41 -3.64
C LYS A 8 -26.27 -2.20 -3.15
N ASN A 9 -25.16 -2.43 -2.45
CA ASN A 9 -24.28 -1.43 -1.84
C ASN A 9 -22.80 -1.54 -2.27
N ARG A 10 -22.50 -2.24 -3.37
CA ARG A 10 -21.11 -2.42 -3.84
C ARG A 10 -20.57 -1.14 -4.47
N VAL A 11 -19.55 -0.56 -3.85
CA VAL A 11 -18.86 0.63 -4.37
C VAL A 11 -17.85 0.21 -5.44
N VAL A 12 -18.29 0.15 -6.70
CA VAL A 12 -17.50 -0.40 -7.82
C VAL A 12 -16.13 0.26 -7.96
N TYR A 13 -16.07 1.59 -7.89
CA TYR A 13 -14.80 2.30 -8.04
C TYR A 13 -13.77 1.89 -6.96
N ALA A 14 -14.23 1.55 -5.75
CA ALA A 14 -13.36 1.11 -4.67
C ALA A 14 -12.81 -0.30 -4.90
N ASP A 15 -13.55 -1.15 -5.61
CA ASP A 15 -13.03 -2.46 -6.00
C ASP A 15 -11.92 -2.32 -7.03
N VAL A 16 -12.13 -1.49 -8.06
CA VAL A 16 -11.10 -1.21 -9.07
C VAL A 16 -9.90 -0.51 -8.44
N LEU A 17 -10.12 0.41 -7.48
CA LEU A 17 -9.06 1.08 -6.73
C LEU A 17 -8.19 0.07 -5.95
N LYS A 18 -8.80 -0.90 -5.24
CA LYS A 18 -8.06 -1.95 -4.53
C LYS A 18 -7.28 -2.86 -5.47
N ILE A 19 -7.84 -3.20 -6.64
CA ILE A 19 -7.14 -3.98 -7.66
C ILE A 19 -5.91 -3.21 -8.15
N PHE A 20 -6.10 -1.93 -8.49
CA PHE A 20 -5.03 -1.07 -8.96
C PHE A 20 -3.93 -0.91 -7.90
N ALA A 21 -4.31 -0.63 -6.65
CA ALA A 21 -3.37 -0.56 -5.53
C ALA A 21 -2.60 -1.88 -5.33
N SER A 22 -3.29 -3.03 -5.43
CA SER A 22 -2.65 -4.35 -5.32
C SER A 22 -1.62 -4.58 -6.43
N PHE A 23 -1.96 -4.22 -7.67
CA PHE A 23 -1.05 -4.32 -8.79
C PHE A 23 0.13 -3.37 -8.65
N SER A 24 -0.10 -2.13 -8.21
CA SER A 24 0.97 -1.15 -7.98
C SER A 24 1.98 -1.62 -6.95
N VAL A 25 1.55 -2.30 -5.87
CA VAL A 25 2.47 -2.86 -4.87
C VAL A 25 3.32 -3.99 -5.47
N VAL A 26 2.71 -4.91 -6.21
CA VAL A 26 3.45 -5.99 -6.89
C VAL A 26 4.47 -5.41 -7.87
N PHE A 27 4.04 -4.48 -8.71
CA PHE A 27 4.90 -3.83 -9.69
C PHE A 27 6.05 -3.09 -8.99
N LEU A 28 5.77 -2.33 -7.92
CA LEU A 28 6.79 -1.65 -7.14
C LEU A 28 7.85 -2.62 -6.62
N HIS A 29 7.46 -3.80 -6.10
CA HIS A 29 8.43 -4.78 -5.59
C HIS A 29 9.33 -5.37 -6.67
N VAL A 30 8.82 -5.56 -7.90
CA VAL A 30 9.64 -5.97 -9.04
C VAL A 30 10.67 -4.88 -9.40
N ALA A 31 10.25 -3.61 -9.40
CA ALA A 31 11.16 -2.49 -9.68
C ALA A 31 12.19 -2.27 -8.55
N ALA A 32 11.77 -2.38 -7.29
CA ALA A 32 12.59 -2.10 -6.11
C ALA A 32 13.77 -3.06 -5.97
N GLY A 33 13.62 -4.33 -6.39
CA GLY A 33 14.72 -5.30 -6.39
C GLY A 33 15.89 -4.86 -7.28
N GLY A 34 15.59 -4.29 -8.45
CA GLY A 34 16.60 -3.72 -9.35
C GLY A 34 17.14 -2.37 -8.86
N TRP A 35 16.28 -1.52 -8.30
CA TRP A 35 16.68 -0.20 -7.77
C TRP A 35 17.75 -0.30 -6.67
N GLY A 36 17.68 -1.31 -5.80
CA GLY A 36 18.65 -1.51 -4.74
C GLY A 36 19.99 -2.13 -5.18
N SER A 37 20.06 -2.67 -6.40
CA SER A 37 21.18 -3.50 -6.86
C SER A 37 21.91 -2.93 -8.08
N ALA A 38 21.22 -2.18 -8.94
CA ALA A 38 21.79 -1.59 -10.14
C ALA A 38 22.70 -0.40 -9.83
N ASP A 39 23.68 -0.14 -10.70
CA ASP A 39 24.55 1.04 -10.62
C ASP A 39 23.73 2.32 -10.82
N ILE A 40 23.85 3.29 -9.91
CA ILE A 40 23.05 4.50 -9.89
C ILE A 40 23.15 5.35 -11.15
N VAL A 41 24.26 5.27 -11.89
CA VAL A 41 24.47 6.05 -13.13
C VAL A 41 23.84 5.37 -14.36
N SER A 42 23.53 4.08 -14.24
CA SER A 42 23.07 3.23 -15.34
C SER A 42 21.69 3.64 -15.87
N TYR A 43 21.40 3.19 -17.09
CA TYR A 43 20.05 3.34 -17.66
C TYR A 43 19.03 2.54 -16.85
N GLU A 44 19.42 1.36 -16.41
CA GLU A 44 18.61 0.39 -15.69
C GLU A 44 18.09 0.99 -14.38
N TRP A 45 19.01 1.55 -13.58
CA TRP A 45 18.66 2.19 -12.32
C TRP A 45 17.69 3.35 -12.49
N LYS A 46 17.87 4.18 -13.53
CA LYS A 46 16.94 5.28 -13.84
C LYS A 46 15.54 4.77 -14.15
N VAL A 47 15.42 3.68 -14.90
CA VAL A 47 14.13 3.05 -15.21
C VAL A 47 13.48 2.48 -13.94
N PHE A 48 14.24 1.76 -13.10
CA PHE A 48 13.72 1.29 -11.81
C PHE A 48 13.26 2.44 -10.92
N ASN A 49 14.04 3.53 -10.87
CA ASN A 49 13.70 4.73 -10.11
C ASN A 49 12.40 5.38 -10.60
N ILE A 50 12.19 5.46 -11.91
CA ILE A 50 10.94 6.00 -12.48
C ILE A 50 9.74 5.14 -12.07
N TYR A 51 9.82 3.81 -12.27
CA TYR A 51 8.71 2.93 -11.92
C TYR A 51 8.40 2.95 -10.43
N ASP A 52 9.43 2.85 -9.59
CA ASP A 52 9.29 2.87 -8.15
C ASP A 52 8.64 4.19 -7.70
N SER A 53 9.14 5.35 -8.16
CA SER A 53 8.55 6.68 -7.90
C SER A 53 7.08 6.77 -8.27
N MET A 54 6.69 6.21 -9.42
CA MET A 54 5.31 6.24 -9.91
C MET A 54 4.34 5.43 -9.05
N LEU A 55 4.82 4.40 -8.36
CA LEU A 55 3.97 3.37 -7.74
C LEU A 55 3.91 3.46 -6.21
N ARG A 56 4.64 4.40 -5.59
CA ARG A 56 4.66 4.61 -4.13
C ARG A 56 3.29 4.85 -3.51
N PHE A 57 2.29 5.27 -4.28
CA PHE A 57 0.92 5.44 -3.79
C PHE A 57 0.22 4.13 -3.40
N GLY A 58 0.72 2.96 -3.85
CA GLY A 58 0.00 1.68 -3.70
C GLY A 58 -0.39 1.36 -2.26
N VAL A 59 0.57 1.43 -1.33
CA VAL A 59 0.33 1.17 0.10
C VAL A 59 -0.58 2.24 0.73
N PRO A 60 -0.33 3.56 0.60
CA PRO A 60 -1.23 4.59 1.08
C PRO A 60 -2.68 4.44 0.58
N VAL A 61 -2.88 4.11 -0.70
CA VAL A 61 -4.22 3.93 -1.28
C VAL A 61 -4.94 2.74 -0.64
N PHE A 62 -4.24 1.65 -0.31
CA PHE A 62 -4.82 0.56 0.47
C PHE A 62 -5.29 1.00 1.86
N VAL A 63 -4.51 1.87 2.52
CA VAL A 63 -4.88 2.45 3.82
C VAL A 63 -6.10 3.35 3.68
N MET A 64 -6.13 4.21 2.67
CA MET A 64 -7.28 5.07 2.37
C MET A 64 -8.55 4.26 2.09
N ALA A 65 -8.45 3.20 1.27
CA ALA A 65 -9.57 2.31 1.00
C ALA A 65 -10.07 1.59 2.26
N SER A 66 -9.16 1.18 3.15
CA SER A 66 -9.52 0.56 4.43
C SER A 66 -10.27 1.54 5.35
N GLY A 67 -9.77 2.76 5.45
CA GLY A 67 -10.40 3.83 6.24
C GLY A 67 -11.78 4.20 5.72
N MET A 68 -11.94 4.30 4.41
CA MET A 68 -13.22 4.51 3.74
C MET A 68 -14.29 3.50 4.19
N PHE A 69 -13.95 2.22 4.32
CA PHE A 69 -14.93 1.19 4.71
C PHE A 69 -15.14 1.04 6.22
N LEU A 70 -14.10 1.25 7.04
CA LEU A 70 -14.16 1.00 8.49
C LEU A 70 -14.63 2.21 9.29
N LEU A 71 -14.40 3.42 8.78
CA LEU A 71 -14.80 4.65 9.44
C LEU A 71 -16.24 5.07 9.11
N ARG A 72 -16.86 4.49 8.07
CA ARG A 72 -18.24 4.78 7.68
C ARG A 72 -19.22 4.61 8.87
N PRO A 73 -19.93 5.69 9.29
CA PRO A 73 -20.84 5.65 10.44
C PRO A 73 -21.99 4.67 10.29
N VAL A 74 -22.50 4.50 9.06
CA VAL A 74 -23.63 3.61 8.73
C VAL A 74 -23.35 2.15 9.09
N LYS A 75 -22.07 1.76 9.15
CA LYS A 75 -21.68 0.40 9.53
C LYS A 75 -21.51 0.35 11.04
N ASN A 76 -22.46 -0.24 11.76
CA ASN A 76 -22.33 -0.51 13.21
C ASN A 76 -21.22 -1.55 13.45
N ILE A 77 -19.97 -1.08 13.60
CA ILE A 77 -18.82 -1.89 14.01
C ILE A 77 -18.62 -1.62 15.49
N SER A 78 -18.87 -2.64 16.31
CA SER A 78 -18.57 -2.58 17.73
C SER A 78 -17.06 -2.74 17.97
N ILE A 79 -16.58 -2.32 19.15
CA ILE A 79 -15.20 -2.62 19.59
C ILE A 79 -14.99 -4.16 19.59
N GLY A 80 -16.01 -4.92 20.00
CA GLY A 80 -15.98 -6.37 19.97
C GLY A 80 -15.73 -6.94 18.58
N ASP A 81 -16.34 -6.38 17.53
CA ASP A 81 -16.10 -6.83 16.15
C ASP A 81 -14.64 -6.61 15.74
N ILE A 82 -14.02 -5.50 16.14
CA ILE A 82 -12.62 -5.20 15.80
C ILE A 82 -11.70 -6.29 16.36
N TYR A 83 -11.84 -6.62 17.64
CA TYR A 83 -10.96 -7.58 18.33
C TYR A 83 -11.34 -9.05 18.10
N LYS A 84 -12.59 -9.36 17.74
CA LYS A 84 -13.04 -10.75 17.53
C LYS A 84 -13.14 -11.17 16.07
N LYS A 85 -13.25 -10.22 15.13
CA LYS A 85 -13.46 -10.50 13.71
C LYS A 85 -12.38 -9.93 12.80
N TYR A 86 -12.04 -8.64 12.95
CA TYR A 86 -11.13 -7.97 12.00
C TYR A 86 -9.66 -8.24 12.32
N ILE A 87 -9.22 -7.99 13.56
CA ILE A 87 -7.83 -8.20 13.98
C ILE A 87 -7.44 -9.69 13.92
N PRO A 88 -8.21 -10.64 14.49
CA PRO A 88 -7.81 -12.06 14.46
C PRO A 88 -7.60 -12.59 13.05
N ARG A 89 -8.44 -12.17 12.10
CA ARG A 89 -8.27 -12.53 10.69
C ARG A 89 -6.89 -12.12 10.18
N ILE A 90 -6.47 -10.88 10.40
CA ILE A 90 -5.16 -10.38 9.95
C ILE A 90 -4.03 -11.07 10.71
N VAL A 91 -4.17 -11.31 12.01
CA VAL A 91 -3.15 -12.01 12.82
C VAL A 91 -2.97 -13.44 12.35
N ILE A 92 -4.05 -14.18 12.07
CA ILE A 92 -3.94 -15.55 11.56
C ILE A 92 -3.32 -15.54 10.15
N CYS A 93 -3.69 -14.58 9.29
CA CYS A 93 -3.01 -14.40 8.00
C CYS A 93 -1.51 -14.16 8.20
N PHE A 94 -1.15 -13.23 9.09
CA PHE A 94 0.23 -12.89 9.38
C PHE A 94 1.01 -14.12 9.81
N LEU A 95 0.54 -14.84 10.84
CA LEU A 95 1.23 -16.03 11.36
C LEU A 95 1.36 -17.12 10.29
N SER A 96 0.31 -17.36 9.51
CA SER A 96 0.34 -18.39 8.45
C SER A 96 1.38 -18.06 7.39
N TRP A 97 1.38 -16.84 6.86
CA TRP A 97 2.30 -16.44 5.80
C TRP A 97 3.71 -16.21 6.31
N SER A 98 3.86 -15.66 7.52
CA SER A 98 5.16 -15.49 8.17
C SER A 98 5.87 -16.83 8.38
N PHE A 99 5.12 -17.87 8.81
CA PHE A 99 5.67 -19.23 8.89
C PHE A 99 6.17 -19.72 7.54
N LEU A 100 5.36 -19.58 6.48
CA LEU A 100 5.74 -20.00 5.14
C LEU A 100 6.99 -19.28 4.64
N TYR A 101 7.10 -17.96 4.86
CA TYR A 101 8.27 -17.20 4.44
C TYR A 101 9.52 -17.58 5.25
N ALA A 102 9.38 -17.82 6.55
CA ALA A 102 10.50 -18.22 7.41
C ALA A 102 11.02 -19.63 7.09
N ILE A 103 10.15 -20.57 6.72
CA ILE A 103 10.53 -21.96 6.43
C ILE A 103 11.01 -22.18 4.99
N TYR A 104 10.61 -21.32 4.05
CA TYR A 104 10.91 -21.48 2.63
C TYR A 104 12.42 -21.60 2.31
N PRO A 105 13.33 -20.76 2.86
CA PRO A 105 14.77 -20.91 2.61
C PRO A 105 15.35 -22.25 3.10
N VAL A 106 14.75 -22.83 4.14
CA VAL A 106 15.17 -24.13 4.70
C VAL A 106 14.70 -25.26 3.79
N VAL A 107 13.43 -25.26 3.39
CA VAL A 107 12.84 -26.31 2.54
C VAL A 107 13.39 -26.27 1.11
N SER A 108 13.76 -25.09 0.61
CA SER A 108 14.43 -24.94 -0.69
C SER A 108 15.91 -25.34 -0.68
N GLY A 109 16.45 -25.79 0.47
CA GLY A 109 17.85 -26.22 0.61
C GLY A 109 18.87 -25.08 0.57
N LYS A 110 18.42 -23.82 0.64
CA LYS A 110 19.29 -22.63 0.59
C LYS A 110 19.97 -22.32 1.92
N MET A 111 19.35 -22.72 3.02
CA MET A 111 19.86 -22.49 4.37
C MET A 111 19.61 -23.73 5.22
N GLN A 112 20.52 -24.00 6.16
CA GLN A 112 20.23 -24.95 7.22
C GLN A 112 19.23 -24.34 8.21
N PHE A 113 18.46 -25.21 8.87
CA PHE A 113 17.53 -24.76 9.89
C PHE A 113 18.31 -24.21 11.10
N GLU A 114 18.05 -22.96 11.44
CA GLU A 114 18.59 -22.30 12.62
C GLU A 114 17.43 -21.70 13.41
N GLN A 115 17.24 -22.15 14.65
CA GLN A 115 16.06 -21.83 15.44
C GLN A 115 15.92 -20.32 15.70
N GLU A 116 17.00 -19.63 16.05
CA GLU A 116 16.97 -18.19 16.35
C GLU A 116 16.59 -17.37 15.12
N LYS A 117 17.22 -17.66 13.98
CA LYS A 117 16.89 -17.03 12.70
C LYS A 117 15.46 -17.31 12.27
N PHE A 118 15.00 -18.56 12.39
CA PHE A 118 13.62 -18.93 12.07
C PHE A 118 12.62 -18.17 12.95
N LEU A 119 12.84 -18.13 14.27
CA LEU A 119 11.97 -17.41 15.20
C LEU A 119 11.96 -15.91 14.91
N ARG A 120 13.11 -15.32 14.56
CA ARG A 120 13.20 -13.92 14.15
C ARG A 120 12.38 -13.64 12.90
N GLU A 121 12.58 -14.40 11.82
CA GLU A 121 11.83 -14.23 10.57
C GLU A 121 10.33 -14.50 10.77
N PHE A 122 9.97 -15.46 11.61
CA PHE A 122 8.58 -15.76 11.95
C PHE A 122 7.90 -14.65 12.77
N ILE A 123 8.60 -14.09 13.77
CA ILE A 123 8.04 -13.07 14.67
C ILE A 123 7.95 -11.71 14.01
N PHE A 124 8.92 -11.33 13.17
CA PHE A 124 8.93 -10.03 12.49
C PHE A 124 8.27 -10.07 11.10
N GLY A 125 8.17 -11.26 10.52
CA GLY A 125 7.65 -11.47 9.17
C GLY A 125 8.61 -11.00 8.08
N HIS A 126 8.32 -11.44 6.86
CA HIS A 126 9.06 -11.00 5.69
C HIS A 126 8.95 -9.50 5.46
N TYR A 127 9.91 -8.88 4.76
CA TYR A 127 10.06 -7.43 4.73
C TYR A 127 8.80 -6.67 4.30
N HIS A 128 7.94 -7.23 3.43
CA HIS A 128 6.70 -6.58 3.00
C HIS A 128 5.59 -6.69 4.05
N MET A 129 5.60 -7.70 4.92
CA MET A 129 4.55 -7.99 5.91
C MET A 129 4.39 -6.92 7.00
N TRP A 130 5.28 -5.92 7.07
CA TRP A 130 5.16 -4.75 7.96
C TRP A 130 3.78 -4.05 7.86
N TYR A 131 3.14 -4.10 6.68
CA TYR A 131 1.80 -3.56 6.46
C TYR A 131 0.77 -4.18 7.42
N LEU A 132 0.88 -5.47 7.73
CA LEU A 132 -0.08 -6.18 8.57
C LEU A 132 -0.03 -5.67 10.02
N TYR A 133 1.16 -5.35 10.54
CA TYR A 133 1.30 -4.69 11.84
C TYR A 133 0.67 -3.30 11.82
N MET A 134 0.99 -2.52 10.80
CA MET A 134 0.50 -1.16 10.67
C MET A 134 -1.03 -1.12 10.59
N ILE A 135 -1.65 -1.98 9.76
CA ILE A 135 -3.11 -2.00 9.60
C ILE A 135 -3.82 -2.53 10.85
N VAL A 136 -3.24 -3.48 11.59
CA VAL A 136 -3.74 -3.90 12.92
C VAL A 136 -3.69 -2.73 13.90
N GLY A 137 -2.60 -1.95 13.91
CA GLY A 137 -2.51 -0.72 14.70
C GLY A 137 -3.63 0.26 14.37
N LEU A 138 -3.93 0.47 13.09
CA LEU A 138 -5.05 1.30 12.65
C LEU A 138 -6.41 0.74 13.09
N TYR A 139 -6.57 -0.58 13.10
CA TYR A 139 -7.81 -1.23 13.52
C TYR A 139 -8.03 -1.06 15.02
N ILE A 140 -6.98 -1.16 15.83
CA ILE A 140 -7.01 -0.91 17.28
C ILE A 140 -7.53 0.50 17.58
N ILE A 141 -7.04 1.52 16.88
CA ILE A 141 -7.45 2.92 17.09
C ILE A 141 -8.73 3.31 16.34
N THR A 142 -9.29 2.43 15.49
CA THR A 142 -10.49 2.70 14.69
C THR A 142 -11.68 3.18 15.53
N PRO A 143 -11.99 2.67 16.74
CA PRO A 143 -13.08 3.20 17.56
C PRO A 143 -12.96 4.69 17.87
N ILE A 144 -11.73 5.17 18.10
CA ILE A 144 -11.43 6.57 18.40
C ILE A 144 -11.56 7.39 17.12
N LEU A 145 -10.94 6.93 16.02
CA LEU A 145 -11.04 7.60 14.72
C LEU A 145 -12.50 7.71 14.26
N ARG A 146 -13.32 6.69 14.54
CA ARG A 146 -14.77 6.71 14.26
C ARG A 146 -15.51 7.82 14.99
N LYS A 147 -15.05 8.27 16.16
CA LYS A 147 -15.61 9.43 16.85
C LYS A 147 -15.16 10.74 16.23
N ILE A 148 -13.89 10.84 15.85
CA ILE A 148 -13.34 12.02 15.17
C ILE A 148 -14.08 12.30 13.86
N VAL A 149 -14.40 11.25 13.10
CA VAL A 149 -15.04 11.41 11.78
C VAL A 149 -16.55 11.67 11.79
N GLN A 150 -17.18 11.69 12.98
CA GLN A 150 -18.61 12.01 13.10
C GLN A 150 -18.87 13.49 12.79
N ASP A 151 -17.91 14.35 13.11
CA ASP A 151 -17.95 15.77 12.80
C ASP A 151 -16.97 16.09 11.66
N LYS A 152 -17.46 16.87 10.69
CA LYS A 152 -16.67 17.26 9.52
C LYS A 152 -15.46 18.10 9.92
N LYS A 153 -15.65 19.11 10.79
CA LYS A 153 -14.58 20.02 11.20
C LYS A 153 -13.49 19.28 11.97
N SER A 154 -13.88 18.35 12.84
CA SER A 154 -12.97 17.45 13.57
C SER A 154 -12.16 16.58 12.61
N SER A 155 -12.80 16.05 11.55
CA SER A 155 -12.11 15.30 10.49
C SER A 155 -11.08 16.17 9.75
N GLU A 156 -11.48 17.38 9.34
CA GLU A 156 -10.61 18.35 8.65
C GLU A 156 -9.42 18.73 9.54
N TYR A 157 -9.68 19.05 10.81
CA TYR A 157 -8.64 19.39 11.78
C TYR A 157 -7.65 18.25 12.00
N PHE A 158 -8.15 17.01 12.15
CA PHE A 158 -7.31 15.82 12.25
C PHE A 158 -6.42 15.66 11.02
N ILE A 159 -6.98 15.80 9.80
CA ILE A 159 -6.21 15.72 8.55
C ILE A 159 -5.14 16.82 8.49
N ILE A 160 -5.47 18.07 8.84
CA ILE A 160 -4.51 19.18 8.86
C ILE A 160 -3.36 18.87 9.82
N LEU A 161 -3.67 18.42 11.03
CA LEU A 161 -2.65 18.03 12.01
C LEU A 161 -1.78 16.89 11.49
N SER A 162 -2.36 15.86 10.86
CA SER A 162 -1.59 14.78 10.24
C SER A 162 -0.68 15.33 9.15
N VAL A 163 -1.20 16.16 8.23
CA VAL A 163 -0.40 16.79 7.16
C VAL A 163 0.80 17.54 7.73
N VAL A 164 0.60 18.36 8.77
CA VAL A 164 1.67 19.14 9.39
C VAL A 164 2.67 18.23 10.09
N PHE A 165 2.23 17.42 11.05
CA PHE A 165 3.13 16.72 11.96
C PHE A 165 3.65 15.38 11.43
N ALA A 166 2.93 14.71 10.52
CA ALA A 166 3.34 13.41 9.97
C ALA A 166 4.02 13.52 8.60
N PHE A 167 3.64 14.52 7.79
CA PHE A 167 4.13 14.64 6.42
C PHE A 167 5.09 15.81 6.24
N VAL A 168 4.68 17.03 6.56
CA VAL A 168 5.44 18.25 6.20
C VAL A 168 6.62 18.48 7.12
N LEU A 169 6.43 18.52 8.44
CA LEU A 169 7.50 18.86 9.38
C LEU A 169 8.64 17.83 9.37
N PRO A 170 8.38 16.50 9.47
CA PRO A 170 9.46 15.51 9.42
C PRO A 170 10.18 15.49 8.06
N PHE A 171 9.44 15.67 6.97
CA PHE A 171 10.02 15.75 5.63
C PHE A 171 10.92 16.97 5.48
N ALA A 172 10.46 18.15 5.88
CA ALA A 172 11.25 19.38 5.82
C ALA A 172 12.53 19.26 6.66
N ALA A 173 12.42 18.75 7.90
CA ALA A 173 13.57 18.53 8.77
C ALA A 173 14.61 17.62 8.10
N LYS A 174 14.15 16.52 7.47
CA LYS A 174 15.02 15.56 6.79
C LYS A 174 15.66 16.16 5.52
N VAL A 175 14.86 16.79 4.64
CA VAL A 175 15.29 17.33 3.34
C VAL A 175 16.30 18.46 3.52
N PHE A 176 16.04 19.38 4.44
CA PHE A 176 16.95 20.49 4.73
C PHE A 176 18.04 20.14 5.76
N GLN A 177 18.09 18.89 6.23
CA GLN A 177 19.06 18.38 7.21
C GLN A 177 19.11 19.21 8.51
N LEU A 178 17.95 19.72 8.94
CA LEU A 178 17.80 20.61 10.10
C LEU A 178 17.66 19.80 11.38
N LYS A 179 18.78 19.31 11.94
CA LYS A 179 18.78 18.45 13.14
C LYS A 179 18.09 19.09 14.36
N ASP A 180 18.35 20.37 14.63
CA ASP A 180 17.72 21.08 15.75
C ASP A 180 16.21 21.25 15.55
N PHE A 181 15.79 21.47 14.30
CA PHE A 181 14.37 21.52 13.95
C PHE A 181 13.72 20.15 14.09
N GLU A 182 14.39 19.06 13.68
CA GLU A 182 13.91 17.69 13.90
C GLU A 182 13.70 17.41 15.40
N MET A 183 14.68 17.78 16.23
CA MET A 183 14.56 17.66 17.69
C MET A 183 13.42 18.52 18.24
N PHE A 184 13.26 19.76 17.76
CA PHE A 184 12.14 20.63 18.15
C PHE A 184 10.79 20.03 17.77
N VAL A 185 10.63 19.51 16.56
CA VAL A 185 9.41 18.83 16.09
C VAL A 185 9.11 17.60 16.95
N ARG A 186 10.13 16.84 17.35
CA ARG A 186 9.97 15.68 18.25
C ARG A 186 9.50 16.04 19.65
N LYS A 187 9.83 17.24 20.17
CA LYS A 187 9.39 17.70 21.50
C LYS A 187 7.88 17.89 21.65
N PHE A 188 7.13 18.03 20.55
CA PHE A 188 5.68 18.11 20.64
C PHE A 188 5.04 16.77 21.03
N GLU A 189 5.76 15.65 20.91
CA GLU A 189 5.31 14.30 21.27
C GLU A 189 3.93 13.89 20.71
N VAL A 190 3.50 14.53 19.62
CA VAL A 190 2.21 14.27 18.98
C VAL A 190 2.27 12.87 18.38
N SER A 191 1.82 11.84 19.08
CA SER A 191 1.90 10.45 18.60
C SER A 191 0.56 9.93 18.07
N MET A 192 -0.55 10.47 18.56
CA MET A 192 -1.91 10.04 18.21
C MET A 192 -2.31 10.36 16.76
N VAL A 193 -1.76 11.45 16.20
CA VAL A 193 -2.16 12.02 14.90
C VAL A 193 -1.16 11.66 13.77
N LEU A 194 -0.18 10.80 14.06
CA LEU A 194 0.90 10.51 13.12
C LEU A 194 0.65 9.31 12.23
N GLY A 195 1.42 9.31 11.14
CA GLY A 195 1.62 8.18 10.26
C GLY A 195 0.39 7.86 9.41
N TYR A 196 0.09 6.57 9.31
CA TYR A 196 -0.94 6.06 8.40
C TYR A 196 -2.38 6.37 8.85
N SER A 197 -2.59 6.84 10.08
CA SER A 197 -3.90 7.29 10.55
C SER A 197 -4.43 8.47 9.72
N GLY A 198 -3.53 9.37 9.29
CA GLY A 198 -3.84 10.46 8.36
C GLY A 198 -4.39 9.95 7.04
N TYR A 199 -3.72 8.99 6.40
CA TYR A 199 -4.24 8.35 5.17
C TYR A 199 -5.58 7.64 5.40
N PHE A 200 -5.74 6.97 6.54
CA PHE A 200 -6.95 6.23 6.88
C PHE A 200 -8.17 7.17 6.99
N VAL A 201 -8.04 8.27 7.73
CA VAL A 201 -9.09 9.30 7.84
C VAL A 201 -9.28 10.03 6.51
N LEU A 202 -8.20 10.32 5.77
CA LEU A 202 -8.26 10.99 4.47
C LEU A 202 -9.07 10.20 3.44
N GLY A 203 -8.91 8.87 3.41
CA GLY A 203 -9.70 8.00 2.52
C GLY A 203 -11.20 8.05 2.81
N TYR A 204 -11.58 8.06 4.10
CA TYR A 204 -12.98 8.27 4.50
C TYR A 204 -13.48 9.67 4.11
N TYR A 205 -12.70 10.71 4.42
CA TYR A 205 -13.06 12.10 4.15
C TYR A 205 -13.27 12.34 2.65
N MET A 206 -12.35 11.84 1.83
CA MET A 206 -12.37 11.94 0.38
C MET A 206 -13.43 11.07 -0.29
N ASP A 207 -14.04 10.11 0.38
CA ASP A 207 -15.20 9.37 -0.13
C ASP A 207 -16.52 10.02 0.29
N THR A 208 -16.55 10.57 1.51
CA THR A 208 -17.77 11.10 2.14
C THR A 208 -18.13 12.49 1.65
N TYR A 209 -17.17 13.41 1.59
CA TYR A 209 -17.43 14.81 1.26
C TYR A 209 -17.13 15.10 -0.21
N GLU A 210 -18.00 15.83 -0.90
CA GLU A 210 -17.77 16.20 -2.29
C GLU A 210 -16.65 17.23 -2.45
N LEU A 211 -15.73 16.95 -3.38
CA LEU A 211 -14.68 17.86 -3.79
C LEU A 211 -15.11 18.70 -4.98
N LYS A 212 -14.96 20.02 -4.87
CA LYS A 212 -15.17 20.97 -5.99
C LYS A 212 -14.21 20.66 -7.15
N SER A 213 -14.63 20.99 -8.37
CA SER A 213 -13.84 20.75 -9.59
C SER A 213 -12.44 21.37 -9.55
N ALA A 214 -12.33 22.61 -9.05
CA ALA A 214 -11.03 23.28 -8.89
C ALA A 214 -10.08 22.51 -7.96
N ALA A 215 -10.57 22.04 -6.81
CA ALA A 215 -9.78 21.26 -5.87
C ALA A 215 -9.28 19.95 -6.49
N ARG A 216 -10.11 19.26 -7.29
CA ARG A 216 -9.69 18.04 -7.99
C ARG A 216 -8.56 18.31 -8.98
N LYS A 217 -8.65 19.39 -9.77
CA LYS A 217 -7.60 19.79 -10.72
C LYS A 217 -6.27 20.08 -10.01
N ILE A 218 -6.32 20.78 -8.87
CA ILE A 218 -5.14 21.06 -8.04
C ILE A 218 -4.53 19.75 -7.53
N ILE A 219 -5.35 18.85 -7.00
CA ILE A 219 -4.88 17.55 -6.50
C ILE A 219 -4.22 16.73 -7.63
N TYR A 220 -4.79 16.70 -8.84
CA TYR A 220 -4.19 16.01 -9.97
C TYR A 220 -2.84 16.61 -10.39
N ALA A 221 -2.77 17.93 -10.52
CA ALA A 221 -1.53 18.63 -10.85
C ALA A 221 -0.46 18.37 -9.77
N ALA A 222 -0.82 18.49 -8.49
CA ALA A 222 0.06 18.20 -7.36
C ALA A 222 0.53 16.74 -7.35
N GLY A 223 -0.34 15.78 -7.69
CA GLY A 223 0.01 14.37 -7.80
C GLY A 223 1.03 14.09 -8.91
N ILE A 224 0.84 14.68 -10.10
CA ILE A 224 1.77 14.54 -11.22
C ILE A 224 3.13 15.17 -10.87
N ILE A 225 3.12 16.39 -10.32
CA ILE A 225 4.32 17.07 -9.84
C ILE A 225 5.01 16.24 -8.75
N GLY A 226 4.24 15.65 -7.83
CA GLY A 226 4.75 14.80 -6.76
C GLY A 226 5.51 13.59 -7.29
N VAL A 227 4.97 12.89 -8.30
CA VAL A 227 5.66 11.76 -8.95
C VAL A 227 6.94 12.20 -9.64
N ALA A 228 6.89 13.29 -10.43
CA ALA A 228 8.06 13.83 -11.11
C ALA A 228 9.14 14.28 -10.12
N ALA A 229 8.75 14.99 -9.06
CA ALA A 229 9.64 15.41 -7.99
C ALA A 229 10.28 14.22 -7.27
N THR A 230 9.52 13.15 -7.04
CA THR A 230 10.05 11.92 -6.43
C THR A 230 11.17 11.34 -7.30
N ALA A 231 10.91 11.15 -8.60
CA ALA A 231 11.89 10.56 -9.51
C ALA A 231 13.15 11.43 -9.68
N VAL A 232 12.97 12.74 -9.84
CA VAL A 232 14.06 13.70 -10.04
C VAL A 232 14.89 13.85 -8.77
N PHE A 233 14.27 14.12 -7.63
CA PHE A 233 15.02 14.35 -6.39
C PHE A 233 15.67 13.07 -5.86
N THR A 234 15.03 11.90 -5.98
CA THR A 234 15.70 10.63 -5.67
C THR A 234 16.93 10.41 -6.54
N SER A 235 16.86 10.74 -7.84
CA SER A 235 18.03 10.65 -8.73
C SER A 235 19.14 11.60 -8.28
N MET A 236 18.80 12.85 -7.97
CA MET A 236 19.77 13.85 -7.51
C MET A 236 20.45 13.46 -6.19
N THR A 237 19.68 13.00 -5.19
CA THR A 237 20.25 12.58 -3.89
C THR A 237 21.06 11.30 -4.01
N SER A 238 20.63 10.36 -4.86
CA SER A 238 21.37 9.12 -5.09
C SER A 238 22.71 9.40 -5.77
N LEU A 239 22.73 10.22 -6.82
CA LEU A 239 23.96 10.66 -7.50
C LEU A 239 24.90 11.40 -6.56
N LYS A 240 24.37 12.29 -5.71
CA LYS A 240 25.18 13.04 -4.73
C LYS A 240 25.79 12.14 -3.65
N SER A 241 25.07 11.11 -3.22
CA SER A 241 25.52 10.21 -2.15
C SER A 241 26.32 9.00 -2.64
N GLY A 242 26.37 8.76 -3.96
CA GLY A 242 27.05 7.62 -4.56
C GLY A 242 26.34 6.28 -4.34
N LYS A 243 25.10 6.29 -3.84
CA LYS A 243 24.30 5.09 -3.59
C LYS A 243 22.81 5.38 -3.73
N ALA A 244 22.00 4.34 -3.89
CA ALA A 244 20.55 4.49 -3.95
C ALA A 244 19.99 5.11 -2.64
N ASP A 245 19.40 6.30 -2.73
CA ASP A 245 18.86 7.04 -1.59
C ASP A 245 17.33 7.19 -1.70
N GLY A 246 16.61 6.40 -0.89
CA GLY A 246 15.15 6.37 -0.86
C GLY A 246 14.48 7.48 -0.03
N MET A 247 15.14 8.61 0.25
CA MET A 247 14.58 9.70 1.05
C MET A 247 13.18 10.11 0.61
N PHE A 248 12.99 10.35 -0.69
CA PHE A 248 11.72 10.81 -1.27
C PHE A 248 10.71 9.67 -1.50
N TYR A 249 11.11 8.43 -1.25
CA TYR A 249 10.25 7.25 -1.34
C TYR A 249 9.43 6.98 -0.07
N SER A 250 9.65 7.75 1.00
CA SER A 250 8.87 7.61 2.22
C SER A 250 7.37 7.74 1.95
N TYR A 251 6.57 6.77 2.39
CA TYR A 251 5.12 6.83 2.28
C TYR A 251 4.52 8.01 3.06
N LEU A 252 5.23 8.51 4.08
CA LEU A 252 4.85 9.68 4.88
C LEU A 252 5.51 10.97 4.36
N SER A 253 5.82 11.05 3.07
CA SER A 253 6.30 12.28 2.43
C SER A 253 5.15 13.05 1.74
N PRO A 254 5.23 14.39 1.64
CA PRO A 254 4.19 15.18 0.96
C PRO A 254 3.99 14.79 -0.50
N ASN A 255 5.05 14.43 -1.23
CA ASN A 255 4.99 14.00 -2.63
C ASN A 255 4.20 12.69 -2.80
N VAL A 256 4.40 11.70 -1.93
CA VAL A 256 3.62 10.45 -1.96
C VAL A 256 2.17 10.69 -1.49
N LEU A 257 1.96 11.60 -0.54
CA LEU A 257 0.62 11.98 -0.08
C LEU A 257 -0.23 12.55 -1.21
N VAL A 258 0.25 13.57 -1.92
CA VAL A 258 -0.51 14.20 -3.01
C VAL A 258 -0.72 13.26 -4.20
N CYS A 259 0.25 12.37 -4.48
CA CYS A 259 0.09 11.31 -5.48
C CYS A 259 -1.04 10.34 -5.09
N SER A 260 -1.07 9.89 -3.84
CA SER A 260 -2.10 8.99 -3.31
C SER A 260 -3.49 9.63 -3.32
N MET A 261 -3.57 10.91 -2.98
CA MET A 261 -4.79 11.71 -3.12
C MET A 261 -5.26 11.78 -4.58
N ALA A 262 -4.37 12.05 -5.53
CA ALA A 262 -4.69 12.14 -6.95
C ALA A 262 -5.25 10.83 -7.49
N VAL A 263 -4.62 9.69 -7.17
CA VAL A 263 -5.12 8.37 -7.55
C VAL A 263 -6.49 8.12 -6.92
N PHE A 264 -6.66 8.32 -5.62
CA PHE A 264 -7.95 8.09 -4.97
C PHE A 264 -9.08 8.94 -5.60
N VAL A 265 -8.83 10.23 -5.81
CA VAL A 265 -9.79 11.17 -6.41
C VAL A 265 -10.09 10.81 -7.86
N PHE A 266 -9.10 10.34 -8.64
CA PHE A 266 -9.32 9.86 -10.01
C PHE A 266 -10.30 8.68 -10.04
N PHE A 267 -10.10 7.69 -9.18
CA PHE A 267 -11.02 6.54 -9.12
C PHE A 267 -12.41 6.96 -8.66
N ARG A 268 -12.52 7.82 -7.63
CA ARG A 268 -13.82 8.29 -7.13
C ARG A 268 -14.60 9.10 -8.16
N TYR A 269 -13.96 9.94 -8.98
CA TYR A 269 -14.68 10.90 -9.85
C TYR A 269 -14.68 10.56 -11.34
N SER A 270 -13.69 9.80 -11.82
CA SER A 270 -13.57 9.43 -13.22
C SER A 270 -14.00 7.97 -13.43
N VAL A 271 -13.46 7.04 -12.63
CA VAL A 271 -13.78 5.60 -12.78
C VAL A 271 -15.20 5.28 -12.32
N SER A 272 -15.73 6.01 -11.32
CA SER A 272 -17.13 5.84 -10.89
C SER A 272 -18.17 6.16 -11.97
N LYS A 273 -17.81 6.94 -12.99
CA LYS A 273 -18.68 7.29 -14.12
C LYS A 273 -18.66 6.25 -15.24
N ILE A 274 -17.75 5.28 -15.17
CA ILE A 274 -17.62 4.24 -16.19
C ILE A 274 -18.74 3.22 -15.97
N ASN A 275 -19.57 3.02 -17.00
CA ASN A 275 -20.60 1.99 -17.01
C ASN A 275 -19.98 0.63 -17.33
N PHE A 276 -19.61 -0.11 -16.28
CA PHE A 276 -19.10 -1.46 -16.42
C PHE A 276 -20.22 -2.45 -16.74
N GLY A 277 -20.04 -3.28 -17.77
CA GLY A 277 -20.92 -4.40 -18.05
C GLY A 277 -20.92 -5.44 -16.92
N THR A 278 -21.96 -6.28 -16.86
CA THR A 278 -22.16 -7.29 -15.80
C THR A 278 -20.97 -8.24 -15.64
N LYS A 279 -20.36 -8.68 -16.75
CA LYS A 279 -19.16 -9.52 -16.75
C LYS A 279 -17.96 -8.80 -16.09
N SER A 280 -17.73 -7.54 -16.45
CA SER A 280 -16.64 -6.74 -15.89
C SER A 280 -16.83 -6.44 -14.41
N LEU A 281 -18.07 -6.17 -13.98
CA LEU A 281 -18.40 -6.01 -12.56
C LEU A 281 -18.15 -7.29 -11.76
N ARG A 282 -18.53 -8.45 -12.31
CA ARG A 282 -18.25 -9.75 -11.67
C ARG A 282 -16.75 -10.01 -11.59
N ALA A 283 -16.00 -9.74 -12.66
CA ALA A 283 -14.55 -9.91 -12.71
C ALA A 283 -13.84 -9.00 -11.70
N ALA A 284 -14.10 -7.69 -11.74
CA ALA A 284 -13.60 -6.73 -10.74
C ALA A 284 -13.96 -7.18 -9.33
N GLY A 285 -15.15 -7.77 -9.18
CA GLY A 285 -15.59 -8.24 -7.89
C GLY A 285 -14.78 -9.40 -7.32
N VAL A 286 -14.38 -10.34 -8.18
CA VAL A 286 -13.50 -11.48 -7.84
C VAL A 286 -12.07 -11.01 -7.61
N LEU A 287 -11.51 -10.19 -8.51
CA LEU A 287 -10.14 -9.69 -8.38
C LEU A 287 -9.97 -8.89 -7.09
N SER A 288 -10.92 -8.01 -6.79
CA SER A 288 -10.87 -7.18 -5.58
C SER A 288 -10.99 -8.00 -4.28
N ALA A 289 -11.72 -9.12 -4.31
CA ALA A 289 -11.76 -10.06 -3.19
C ALA A 289 -10.43 -10.81 -3.02
N CYS A 290 -9.63 -10.92 -4.09
CA CYS A 290 -8.31 -11.55 -4.05
C CYS A 290 -7.18 -10.56 -3.72
N SER A 291 -7.38 -9.24 -3.83
CA SER A 291 -6.31 -8.23 -3.66
C SER A 291 -5.50 -8.38 -2.36
N PHE A 292 -6.13 -8.69 -1.23
CA PHE A 292 -5.42 -8.92 0.03
C PHE A 292 -4.58 -10.21 0.02
N ARG A 293 -5.09 -11.29 -0.58
CA ARG A 293 -4.33 -12.54 -0.73
C ARG A 293 -3.19 -12.41 -1.75
N ILE A 294 -3.40 -11.65 -2.82
CA ILE A 294 -2.36 -11.30 -3.80
C ILE A 294 -1.21 -10.60 -3.09
N TYR A 295 -1.53 -9.61 -2.25
CA TYR A 295 -0.55 -8.92 -1.45
C TYR A 295 0.27 -9.85 -0.54
N LEU A 296 -0.31 -10.93 -0.01
CA LEU A 296 0.42 -11.87 0.85
C LEU A 296 1.35 -12.81 0.06
N VAL A 297 0.91 -13.27 -1.12
CA VAL A 297 1.60 -14.32 -1.88
C VAL A 297 2.59 -13.78 -2.92
N HIS A 298 2.47 -12.53 -3.37
CA HIS A 298 3.21 -12.05 -4.54
C HIS A 298 4.74 -12.16 -4.42
N ASP A 299 5.27 -11.96 -3.22
CA ASP A 299 6.72 -11.95 -3.04
C ASP A 299 7.33 -13.35 -3.08
N PHE A 300 6.56 -14.40 -2.77
CA PHE A 300 6.96 -15.78 -3.09
C PHE A 300 7.24 -15.96 -4.58
N PHE A 301 6.38 -15.39 -5.42
CA PHE A 301 6.56 -15.47 -6.86
C PHE A 301 7.74 -14.62 -7.34
N ASN A 302 8.00 -13.48 -6.71
CA ASN A 302 9.24 -12.72 -6.97
C ASN A 302 10.48 -13.57 -6.66
N MET A 303 10.54 -14.21 -5.48
CA MET A 303 11.66 -15.07 -5.09
C MET A 303 11.82 -16.25 -6.06
N PHE A 304 10.72 -16.93 -6.37
CA PHE A 304 10.71 -18.08 -7.25
C PHE A 304 11.19 -17.73 -8.67
N LEU A 305 10.69 -16.63 -9.26
CA LEU A 305 11.15 -16.18 -10.57
C LEU A 305 12.62 -15.76 -10.56
N TYR A 306 13.06 -15.06 -9.51
CA TYR A 306 14.45 -14.68 -9.34
C TYR A 306 15.37 -15.90 -9.29
N GLU A 307 14.98 -16.96 -8.57
CA GLU A 307 15.70 -18.23 -8.51
C GLU A 307 15.82 -18.93 -9.85
N TRP A 308 14.81 -18.79 -10.70
CA TRP A 308 14.80 -19.34 -12.05
C TRP A 308 15.53 -18.45 -13.07
N GLY A 309 16.25 -17.42 -12.61
CA GLY A 309 16.96 -16.48 -13.46
C GLY A 309 16.05 -15.50 -14.21
N ILE A 310 14.77 -15.42 -13.85
CA ILE A 310 13.81 -14.47 -14.41
C ILE A 310 13.80 -13.23 -13.51
N SER A 311 14.75 -12.33 -13.77
CA SER A 311 14.90 -11.06 -13.06
C SER A 311 14.80 -9.88 -14.02
N ALA A 312 14.23 -8.77 -13.56
CA ALA A 312 14.18 -7.53 -14.34
C ALA A 312 15.57 -6.99 -14.67
N MET A 313 16.59 -7.37 -13.89
CA MET A 313 18.00 -7.04 -14.11
C MET A 313 18.62 -7.76 -15.33
N ASN A 314 18.06 -8.88 -15.75
CA ASN A 314 18.64 -9.73 -16.81
C ASN A 314 18.23 -9.28 -18.22
N TYR A 315 17.32 -8.30 -18.31
CA TYR A 315 16.70 -7.84 -19.55
C TYR A 315 16.51 -6.32 -19.50
N ASN A 316 16.10 -5.69 -20.60
CA ASN A 316 15.80 -4.26 -20.60
C ASN A 316 14.66 -3.94 -19.60
N PRO A 317 14.92 -3.15 -18.54
CA PRO A 317 13.96 -2.92 -17.46
C PRO A 317 12.70 -2.15 -17.88
N ALA A 318 12.74 -1.39 -18.98
CA ALA A 318 11.56 -0.70 -19.48
C ALA A 318 10.48 -1.67 -19.98
N ILE A 319 10.86 -2.91 -20.31
CA ILE A 319 9.95 -3.97 -20.75
C ILE A 319 9.84 -5.05 -19.67
N SER A 320 10.98 -5.47 -19.11
CA SER A 320 11.03 -6.60 -18.19
C SER A 320 10.29 -6.32 -16.88
N VAL A 321 10.33 -5.09 -16.35
CA VAL A 321 9.59 -4.74 -15.12
C VAL A 321 8.08 -4.88 -15.32
N PRO A 322 7.43 -4.24 -16.31
CA PRO A 322 6.00 -4.45 -16.58
C PRO A 322 5.63 -5.91 -16.82
N VAL A 323 6.43 -6.64 -17.60
CA VAL A 323 6.15 -8.04 -17.97
C VAL A 323 6.23 -8.96 -16.76
N ILE A 324 7.30 -8.85 -15.96
CA ILE A 324 7.49 -9.65 -14.75
C ILE A 324 6.42 -9.27 -13.71
N ALA A 325 6.09 -7.99 -13.54
CA ALA A 325 5.02 -7.56 -12.65
C ALA A 325 3.65 -8.15 -13.06
N ALA A 326 3.34 -8.18 -14.35
CA ALA A 326 2.12 -8.81 -14.86
C ALA A 326 2.11 -10.32 -14.62
N LEU A 327 3.25 -10.99 -14.84
CA LEU A 327 3.41 -12.42 -14.59
C LEU A 327 3.24 -12.77 -13.10
N VAL A 328 3.93 -12.04 -12.21
CA VAL A 328 3.81 -12.19 -10.75
C VAL A 328 2.38 -11.95 -10.30
N PHE A 329 1.73 -10.89 -10.80
CA PHE A 329 0.34 -10.58 -10.46
C PHE A 329 -0.62 -11.68 -10.93
N ALA A 330 -0.42 -12.23 -12.13
CA ALA A 330 -1.25 -13.32 -12.66
C ALA A 330 -1.11 -14.60 -11.82
N MET A 331 0.12 -15.03 -11.51
CA MET A 331 0.37 -16.19 -10.65
C MET A 331 -0.20 -16.00 -9.24
N SER A 332 -0.03 -14.79 -8.69
CA SER A 332 -0.59 -14.40 -7.40
C SER A 332 -2.11 -14.44 -7.40
N PHE A 333 -2.74 -13.96 -8.48
CA PHE A 333 -4.19 -13.98 -8.63
C PHE A 333 -4.72 -15.41 -8.74
N ILE A 334 -4.11 -16.27 -9.57
CA ILE A 334 -4.50 -17.68 -9.72
C ILE A 334 -4.45 -18.38 -8.35
N THR A 335 -3.33 -18.24 -7.65
CA THR A 335 -3.13 -18.84 -6.33
C THR A 335 -4.12 -18.30 -5.30
N SER A 336 -4.32 -16.98 -5.27
CA SER A 336 -5.30 -16.32 -4.39
C SER A 336 -6.74 -16.73 -4.68
N TYR A 337 -7.06 -17.01 -5.94
CA TYR A 337 -8.36 -17.50 -6.37
C TYR A 337 -8.58 -18.94 -5.90
N ILE A 338 -7.59 -19.83 -6.09
CA ILE A 338 -7.63 -21.23 -5.63
C ILE A 338 -7.78 -21.28 -4.11
N ILE A 339 -6.95 -20.54 -3.37
CA ILE A 339 -7.04 -20.43 -1.90
C ILE A 339 -8.44 -19.96 -1.48
N GLY A 340 -9.01 -18.98 -2.18
CA GLY A 340 -10.35 -18.47 -1.91
C GLY A 340 -11.49 -19.48 -2.15
N LYS A 341 -11.24 -20.60 -2.83
CA LYS A 341 -12.22 -21.69 -3.01
C LYS A 341 -12.22 -22.69 -1.86
N ILE A 342 -11.16 -22.72 -1.06
CA ILE A 342 -11.04 -23.63 0.07
C ILE A 342 -11.83 -23.04 1.25
N PRO A 343 -12.93 -23.66 1.72
CA PRO A 343 -13.86 -23.02 2.66
C PRO A 343 -13.23 -22.59 3.98
N PHE A 344 -12.28 -23.37 4.49
CA PHE A 344 -11.54 -23.06 5.71
C PHE A 344 -10.61 -21.85 5.50
N LEU A 345 -9.81 -21.88 4.43
CA LEU A 345 -8.87 -20.80 4.13
C LEU A 345 -9.57 -19.51 3.74
N ASN A 346 -10.70 -19.54 3.02
CA ASN A 346 -11.44 -18.33 2.67
C ASN A 346 -12.09 -17.63 3.88
N LYS A 347 -12.32 -18.35 4.99
CA LYS A 347 -12.76 -17.72 6.25
C LYS A 347 -11.62 -17.01 6.97
N ILE A 348 -10.37 -17.45 6.73
CA ILE A 348 -9.17 -17.01 7.44
C ILE A 348 -8.40 -15.95 6.64
N LEU A 349 -8.19 -16.19 5.34
CA LEU A 349 -7.44 -15.39 4.37
C LEU A 349 -8.40 -14.59 3.49
#